data_AF-A0A953INW5-F1
#
_entry.id   AF-A0A953INW5-F1
#
_cell.length_a   1.000
_cell.length_b   1.000
_cell.length_c   1.000
_cell.angle_alpha   90.00
_cell.angle_beta   90.00
_cell.angle_gamma   90.00
#
_symmetry.space_group_name_H-M   'P 1'
#
loop_
_entity.id
_entity.type
_entity.pdbx_description
1 polymer ?
#
loop_
_entity_poly.entity_id
_entity_poly.type
_entity_poly.pdbx_seq_one_letter_code
_entity_poly.pdbx_strand_id
1 'polypeptide(L)'
;KNLFEISIPRGSSLILTHDPNGLFPGLKSVPPDERPPVVSVFFAFRIMLGIGFFMIAAAVFGAWLWWRGTLFETRWYLRIVSFTWWTGFVAVIAGWVVTESGRQPWLAQGILRTADATSPVPAASVAGTLALFVVCYGIVFSMGIYYINRLIAQGPQGRALEDLVEGLPSRPIAAAGAAASDAMSRRH
;
A
#
# COMPACT_ATOMS: atom_id res chain seq x y z
N LYS A 1 12.91 22.90 -17.38
CA LYS A 1 14.24 22.27 -17.24
C LYS A 1 14.16 21.32 -16.05
N ASN A 2 14.32 20.01 -16.25
CA ASN A 2 14.26 19.00 -15.19
C ASN A 2 15.60 18.93 -14.46
N LEU A 3 15.59 19.01 -13.12
CA LEU A 3 16.79 19.02 -12.27
C LEU A 3 16.95 17.74 -11.43
N PHE A 4 16.14 16.70 -11.67
CA PHE A 4 16.22 15.40 -10.98
C PHE A 4 16.05 14.24 -11.97
N GLU A 5 16.93 14.20 -12.97
CA GLU A 5 17.03 13.07 -13.89
C GLU A 5 18.31 12.28 -13.56
N ILE A 6 18.19 11.29 -12.68
CA ILE A 6 19.15 10.19 -12.65
C ILE A 6 18.64 9.20 -13.72
N SER A 7 19.04 9.45 -14.96
CA SER A 7 18.83 8.53 -16.07
C SER A 7 19.91 7.45 -15.96
N ILE A 8 19.50 6.23 -15.58
CA ILE A 8 20.34 5.04 -15.73
C ILE A 8 20.30 4.70 -17.23
N PRO A 9 21.42 4.84 -17.97
CA PRO A 9 21.43 4.48 -19.38
C PRO A 9 21.20 2.97 -19.51
N ARG A 10 20.32 2.56 -20.43
CA ARG A 10 20.26 1.20 -20.99
C ARG A 10 19.74 0.05 -20.11
N GLY A 11 19.18 0.30 -18.92
CA GLY A 11 18.57 -0.76 -18.11
C GLY A 11 17.23 -1.29 -18.68
N SER A 12 16.46 -0.40 -19.31
CA SER A 12 15.10 -0.71 -19.79
C SER A 12 15.04 -1.38 -21.17
N SER A 13 16.09 -1.35 -21.99
CA SER A 13 16.08 -1.99 -23.32
C SER A 13 16.44 -3.48 -23.27
N LEU A 14 17.25 -3.90 -22.29
CA LEU A 14 17.72 -5.30 -22.19
C LEU A 14 16.62 -6.26 -21.73
N ILE A 15 15.75 -5.82 -20.81
CA ILE A 15 14.71 -6.68 -20.20
C ILE A 15 13.49 -6.85 -21.13
N LEU A 16 13.16 -5.85 -21.96
CA LEU A 16 11.93 -5.88 -22.76
C LEU A 16 12.13 -6.28 -24.22
N THR A 17 13.31 -6.05 -24.81
CA THR A 17 13.47 -6.16 -26.28
C THR A 17 14.51 -7.19 -26.69
N HIS A 18 15.34 -7.71 -25.77
CA HIS A 18 16.48 -8.61 -26.09
C HIS A 18 17.37 -8.09 -27.24
N ASP A 19 17.38 -6.77 -27.49
CA ASP A 19 18.17 -6.13 -28.55
C ASP A 19 18.81 -4.85 -28.00
N PRO A 20 20.15 -4.73 -28.05
CA PRO A 20 20.89 -3.57 -27.54
C PRO A 20 20.67 -2.26 -28.34
N ASN A 21 19.97 -2.29 -29.48
CA ASN A 21 19.74 -1.12 -30.35
C ASN A 21 18.26 -0.76 -30.59
N GLY A 22 17.33 -1.27 -29.77
CA GLY A 22 15.92 -0.89 -29.82
C GLY A 22 15.70 0.60 -29.50
N LEU A 23 15.69 1.44 -30.53
CA LEU A 23 15.38 2.86 -30.45
C LEU A 23 13.91 3.03 -30.05
N PHE A 24 13.68 3.40 -28.78
CA PHE A 24 12.37 3.87 -28.35
C PHE A 24 12.01 5.13 -29.15
N PRO A 25 10.83 5.20 -29.81
CA PRO A 25 10.34 6.46 -30.33
C PRO A 25 10.15 7.42 -29.14
N GLY A 26 11.03 8.41 -29.05
CA GLY A 26 11.00 9.40 -27.98
C GLY A 26 9.69 10.20 -28.03
N LEU A 27 9.29 10.71 -26.87
CA LEU A 27 8.10 11.53 -26.58
C LEU A 27 7.84 12.75 -27.50
N LYS A 28 8.67 12.97 -28.52
CA LYS A 28 8.58 14.03 -29.52
C LYS A 28 7.88 13.62 -30.82
N SER A 29 7.56 12.34 -31.03
CA SER A 29 6.82 11.88 -32.22
C SER A 29 5.30 12.01 -32.11
N VAL A 30 4.78 12.43 -30.95
CA VAL A 30 3.34 12.60 -30.67
C VAL A 30 3.01 14.10 -30.48
N PRO A 31 1.93 14.63 -31.08
CA PRO A 31 1.50 16.03 -30.92
C PRO A 31 1.39 16.42 -29.44
N PRO A 32 1.77 17.66 -29.03
CA PRO A 32 1.73 18.12 -27.63
C PRO A 32 0.37 17.95 -26.94
N ASP A 33 -0.69 18.00 -27.73
CA ASP A 33 -2.11 17.90 -27.43
C ASP A 33 -2.61 16.46 -27.21
N GLU A 34 -1.80 15.46 -27.51
CA GLU A 34 -2.11 14.03 -27.26
C GLU A 34 -1.21 13.40 -26.18
N ARG A 35 -0.34 14.20 -25.54
CA ARG A 35 0.58 13.68 -24.54
C ARG A 35 -0.11 13.54 -23.18
N PRO A 36 -0.01 12.37 -22.53
CA PRO A 36 -0.44 12.21 -21.14
C PRO A 36 0.32 13.18 -20.24
N PRO A 37 -0.20 13.52 -19.05
CA PRO A 37 0.52 14.28 -18.03
C PRO A 37 1.70 13.44 -17.49
N VAL A 38 2.81 13.45 -18.24
CA VAL A 38 3.97 12.58 -17.99
C VAL A 38 4.65 12.85 -16.65
N VAL A 39 4.53 14.06 -16.12
CA VAL A 39 5.13 14.44 -14.83
C VAL A 39 4.45 13.70 -13.69
N SER A 40 3.13 13.66 -13.65
CA SER A 40 2.36 12.98 -12.60
C SER A 40 2.60 11.47 -12.61
N VAL A 41 2.58 10.86 -13.81
CA VAL A 41 2.85 9.42 -13.97
C VAL A 41 4.29 9.07 -13.58
N PHE A 42 5.26 9.90 -13.96
CA PHE A 42 6.67 9.70 -13.66
C PHE A 42 6.97 9.70 -12.16
N PHE A 43 6.37 10.61 -11.40
CA PHE A 43 6.51 10.67 -9.95
C PHE A 43 5.70 9.58 -9.24
N ALA A 44 4.45 9.33 -9.67
CA ALA A 44 3.62 8.26 -9.12
C ALA A 44 4.29 6.88 -9.27
N PHE A 45 4.90 6.61 -10.42
CA PHE A 45 5.65 5.37 -10.65
C PHE A 45 6.83 5.20 -9.69
N ARG A 46 7.59 6.27 -9.43
CA ARG A 46 8.72 6.25 -8.48
C ARG A 46 8.28 6.06 -7.05
N ILE A 47 7.19 6.72 -6.64
CA ILE A 47 6.62 6.55 -5.30
C ILE A 47 6.16 5.11 -5.12
N MET A 48 5.43 4.56 -6.11
CA MET A 48 4.97 3.17 -6.09
C MET A 48 6.13 2.18 -5.94
N LEU A 49 7.15 2.30 -6.81
CA LEU A 49 8.32 1.43 -6.74
C LEU A 49 9.10 1.62 -5.43
N GLY A 50 9.30 2.86 -4.99
CA GLY A 50 10.01 3.16 -3.76
C GLY A 50 9.36 2.52 -2.54
N ILE A 51 8.03 2.61 -2.44
CA ILE A 51 7.28 1.95 -1.36
C ILE A 51 7.32 0.43 -1.51
N GLY A 52 7.19 -0.12 -2.74
CA GLY A 52 7.27 -1.56 -2.98
C GLY A 52 8.62 -2.14 -2.57
N PHE A 53 9.73 -1.52 -2.97
CA PHE A 53 11.08 -1.93 -2.56
C PHE A 53 11.29 -1.78 -1.05
N PHE A 54 10.78 -0.70 -0.45
CA PHE A 54 10.83 -0.53 1.00
C PHE A 54 10.10 -1.66 1.74
N MET A 55 8.90 -2.05 1.29
CA MET A 55 8.12 -3.12 1.92
C MET A 55 8.83 -4.48 1.80
N ILE A 56 9.42 -4.78 0.63
CA ILE A 56 10.21 -6.01 0.44
C ILE A 56 11.44 -6.01 1.34
N ALA A 57 12.19 -4.90 1.39
CA ALA A 57 13.37 -4.78 2.24
C ALA A 57 13.02 -4.92 3.72
N ALA A 58 11.92 -4.31 4.16
CA ALA A 58 11.42 -4.46 5.52
C ALA A 58 11.05 -5.91 5.83
N ALA A 59 10.34 -6.60 4.93
CA ALA A 59 9.97 -8.01 5.10
C ALA A 59 11.20 -8.93 5.19
N VAL A 60 12.18 -8.76 4.31
CA VAL A 60 13.42 -9.54 4.31
C VAL A 60 14.23 -9.29 5.58
N PHE A 61 14.35 -8.02 5.99
CA PHE A 61 15.06 -7.67 7.22
C PHE A 61 14.34 -8.22 8.45
N GLY A 62 13.01 -8.18 8.49
CA GLY A 62 12.20 -8.81 9.53
C GLY A 62 12.40 -10.32 9.60
N ALA A 63 12.41 -11.01 8.45
CA ALA A 63 12.69 -12.44 8.40
C ALA A 63 14.11 -12.77 8.90
N TRP A 64 15.09 -11.93 8.58
CA TRP A 64 16.46 -12.07 9.09
C TRP A 64 16.55 -11.87 10.61
N LEU A 65 15.86 -10.87 11.18
CA LEU A 65 15.76 -10.69 12.64
C LEU A 65 15.03 -11.85 13.31
N TRP A 66 13.99 -12.38 12.66
CA TRP A 66 13.25 -13.52 13.17
C TRP A 66 14.13 -14.77 13.24
N TRP A 67 14.93 -15.02 12.19
CA TRP A 67 15.89 -16.12 12.19
C TRP A 67 16.98 -15.98 13.25
N ARG A 68 17.37 -14.75 13.61
CA ARG A 68 18.29 -14.47 14.72
C ARG A 68 17.64 -14.48 16.10
N GLY A 69 16.32 -14.60 16.19
CA GLY A 69 15.58 -14.54 17.45
C GLY A 69 15.49 -13.14 18.09
N THR A 70 16.05 -12.09 17.48
CA THR A 70 16.13 -10.73 18.05
C THR A 70 15.02 -9.79 17.57
N LEU A 71 14.02 -10.33 16.86
CA LEU A 71 12.90 -9.56 16.30
C LEU A 71 12.16 -8.73 17.36
N PHE A 72 11.85 -9.35 18.50
CA PHE A 72 11.09 -8.71 19.58
C PHE A 72 11.95 -7.77 20.45
N GLU A 73 13.27 -7.91 20.41
CA GLU A 73 14.20 -7.06 21.15
C GLU A 73 14.51 -5.75 20.40
N THR A 74 14.41 -5.79 19.06
CA THR A 74 14.81 -4.68 18.19
C THR A 74 13.70 -3.63 18.07
N ARG A 75 13.56 -2.82 19.13
CA ARG A 75 12.49 -1.79 19.25
C ARG A 75 12.44 -0.77 18.10
N TRP A 76 13.58 -0.40 17.51
CA TRP A 76 13.61 0.57 16.41
C TRP A 76 12.96 0.00 15.14
N TYR A 77 13.19 -1.28 14.85
CA TYR A 77 12.61 -1.98 13.71
C TYR A 77 11.09 -2.11 13.88
N LEU A 78 10.64 -2.53 15.07
CA LEU A 78 9.21 -2.63 15.39
C LEU A 78 8.49 -1.29 15.23
N ARG A 79 9.10 -0.17 15.65
CA ARG A 79 8.53 1.17 15.43
C ARG A 79 8.35 1.48 13.94
N ILE A 80 9.36 1.24 13.11
CA ILE A 80 9.29 1.49 11.67
C ILE A 80 8.15 0.67 11.04
N VAL A 81 8.09 -0.62 11.34
CA VAL A 81 7.05 -1.51 10.80
C VAL A 81 5.66 -1.12 11.30
N SER A 82 5.52 -0.72 12.57
CA SER A 82 4.25 -0.20 13.10
C SER A 82 3.77 1.04 12.36
N PHE A 83 4.67 1.92 11.92
CA PHE A 83 4.31 3.08 11.09
C PHE A 83 4.11 2.74 9.61
N THR A 84 4.34 1.51 9.15
CA THR A 84 4.24 1.13 7.74
C THR A 84 2.79 0.88 7.27
N TRP A 85 1.82 0.82 8.19
CA TRP A 85 0.42 0.47 7.86
C TRP A 85 -0.23 1.38 6.78
N TRP A 86 0.14 2.66 6.70
CA TRP A 86 -0.38 3.60 5.70
C TRP A 86 0.36 3.56 4.36
N THR A 87 1.59 3.04 4.32
CA THR A 87 2.40 3.07 3.09
C THR A 87 1.80 2.17 2.01
N GLY A 88 1.19 1.05 2.39
CA GLY A 88 0.47 0.17 1.46
C GLY A 88 -0.68 0.88 0.75
N PHE A 89 -1.43 1.73 1.47
CA PHE A 89 -2.51 2.54 0.88
C PHE A 89 -1.98 3.54 -0.16
N VAL A 90 -0.87 4.21 0.17
CA VAL A 90 -0.21 5.14 -0.76
C VAL A 90 0.32 4.42 -2.01
N ALA A 91 0.87 3.21 -1.85
CA ALA A 91 1.33 2.40 -2.98
C ALA A 91 0.17 2.03 -3.93
N VAL A 92 -0.99 1.65 -3.38
CA VAL A 92 -2.20 1.34 -4.17
C VAL A 92 -2.69 2.57 -4.93
N ILE A 93 -2.78 3.73 -4.28
CA ILE A 93 -3.19 4.99 -4.93
C ILE A 93 -2.19 5.36 -6.03
N ALA A 94 -0.89 5.28 -5.76
CA ALA A 94 0.14 5.58 -6.74
C ALA A 94 0.04 4.64 -7.97
N GLY A 95 -0.21 3.35 -7.75
CA GLY A 95 -0.47 2.39 -8.83
C GLY A 95 -1.68 2.76 -9.68
N TRP A 96 -2.80 3.12 -9.03
CA TRP A 96 -4.00 3.61 -9.72
C TRP A 96 -3.74 4.88 -10.54
N VAL A 97 -2.98 5.84 -9.98
CA VAL A 97 -2.61 7.06 -10.70
C VAL A 97 -1.78 6.74 -11.94
N VAL A 98 -0.83 5.81 -11.85
CA VAL A 98 -0.01 5.36 -12.99
C VAL A 98 -0.89 4.74 -14.08
N THR A 99 -1.84 3.87 -13.72
CA THR A 99 -2.69 3.17 -14.69
C THR A 99 -3.74 4.08 -15.32
N GLU A 100 -4.41 4.93 -14.53
CA GLU A 100 -5.47 5.82 -15.02
C GLU A 100 -4.92 7.04 -15.75
N SER A 101 -3.91 7.70 -15.19
CA SER A 101 -3.31 8.88 -15.83
C SER A 101 -2.44 8.50 -17.03
N GLY A 102 -1.94 7.26 -17.07
CA GLY A 102 -1.23 6.72 -18.23
C GLY A 102 -2.12 6.49 -19.45
N ARG A 103 -3.45 6.41 -19.25
CA ARG A 103 -4.43 6.20 -20.34
C ARG A 103 -5.08 7.49 -20.85
N GLN A 104 -4.99 8.58 -20.09
CA GLN A 104 -5.36 9.93 -20.56
C GLN A 104 -4.49 10.32 -21.77
N PRO A 105 -5.02 10.92 -22.85
CA PRO A 105 -6.34 11.59 -22.99
C PRO A 105 -7.47 10.74 -23.61
N TRP A 106 -7.30 9.42 -23.69
CA TRP A 106 -8.24 8.55 -24.41
C TRP A 106 -9.01 7.66 -23.44
N LEU A 107 -10.35 7.75 -23.49
CA LEU A 107 -11.19 6.78 -22.76
C LEU A 107 -11.13 5.42 -23.47
N ALA A 108 -11.19 5.46 -24.81
CA ALA A 108 -10.93 4.38 -25.75
C ALA A 108 -10.01 4.88 -26.88
N GLN A 109 -8.82 4.28 -27.01
CA GLN A 109 -7.79 4.66 -27.99
C GLN A 109 -8.37 4.67 -29.41
N GLY A 110 -8.35 5.82 -30.09
CA GLY A 110 -8.82 5.98 -31.46
C GLY A 110 -10.33 6.15 -31.67
N ILE A 111 -11.14 6.17 -30.60
CA ILE A 111 -12.62 6.26 -30.71
C ILE A 111 -13.20 7.43 -29.92
N LEU A 112 -12.79 7.66 -28.66
CA LEU A 112 -13.40 8.67 -27.80
C LEU A 112 -12.39 9.33 -26.85
N ARG A 113 -12.31 10.66 -26.91
CA ARG A 113 -11.51 11.48 -25.99
C ARG A 113 -12.31 11.72 -24.70
N THR A 114 -11.61 11.83 -23.56
CA THR A 114 -12.25 12.13 -22.27
C THR A 114 -13.00 13.46 -22.25
N ALA A 115 -12.54 14.43 -23.05
CA ALA A 115 -13.20 15.74 -23.19
C ALA A 115 -14.56 15.67 -23.91
N ASP A 116 -14.74 14.72 -24.84
CA ASP A 116 -15.97 14.59 -25.62
C ASP A 116 -17.01 13.69 -24.92
N ALA A 117 -16.61 13.01 -23.84
CA ALA A 117 -17.45 12.12 -23.05
C ALA A 117 -18.20 12.81 -21.88
N THR A 118 -18.04 14.13 -21.70
CA THR A 118 -18.70 14.86 -20.62
C THR A 118 -20.15 15.20 -20.98
N SER A 119 -21.10 14.74 -20.17
CA SER A 119 -22.52 15.09 -20.29
C SER A 119 -22.75 16.60 -20.07
N PRO A 120 -23.70 17.22 -20.79
CA PRO A 120 -24.05 18.63 -20.62
C PRO A 120 -24.83 18.86 -19.32
N VAL A 121 -24.12 18.80 -18.19
CA VAL A 121 -24.65 19.05 -16.84
C VAL A 121 -23.95 20.29 -16.28
N PRO A 122 -24.67 21.19 -15.58
CA PRO A 122 -24.04 22.35 -14.94
C PRO A 122 -22.91 21.94 -14.00
N ALA A 123 -21.75 22.60 -14.12
CA ALA A 123 -20.58 22.33 -13.29
C ALA A 123 -20.90 22.47 -11.78
N ALA A 124 -21.82 23.35 -11.41
CA ALA A 124 -22.29 23.53 -10.04
C ALA A 124 -22.96 22.26 -9.46
N SER A 125 -23.76 21.54 -10.27
CA SER A 125 -24.40 20.30 -9.84
C SER A 125 -23.39 19.18 -9.63
N VAL A 126 -22.39 19.07 -10.51
CA VAL A 126 -21.29 18.10 -10.39
C VAL A 126 -20.43 18.41 -9.16
N ALA A 127 -20.11 19.67 -8.92
CA ALA A 127 -19.37 20.08 -7.74
C ALA A 127 -20.16 19.80 -6.44
N GLY A 128 -21.48 20.03 -6.45
CA GLY A 128 -22.36 19.74 -5.31
C GLY A 128 -22.40 18.25 -4.97
N THR A 129 -22.57 17.38 -5.96
CA THR A 129 -22.57 15.92 -5.73
C THR A 129 -21.18 15.40 -5.34
N LEU A 130 -20.10 15.91 -5.95
CA LEU A 130 -18.74 15.59 -5.54
C LEU A 130 -18.47 15.97 -4.08
N ALA A 131 -18.87 17.18 -3.67
CA ALA A 131 -18.74 17.64 -2.30
C ALA A 131 -19.53 16.75 -1.32
N LEU A 132 -20.75 16.35 -1.70
CA LEU A 132 -21.55 15.41 -0.92
C LEU A 132 -20.83 14.06 -0.77
N PHE A 133 -20.29 13.50 -1.85
CA PHE A 133 -19.52 12.25 -1.78
C PHE A 133 -18.29 12.37 -0.88
N VAL A 134 -17.55 13.48 -0.96
CA VAL A 134 -16.38 13.74 -0.10
C VAL A 134 -16.80 13.79 1.37
N VAL A 135 -17.89 14.49 1.70
CA VAL A 135 -18.40 14.57 3.08
C VAL A 135 -18.87 13.21 3.57
N CYS A 136 -19.69 12.49 2.80
CA CYS A 136 -20.20 11.17 3.17
C CYS A 136 -19.06 10.17 3.39
N TYR A 137 -18.12 10.05 2.45
CA TYR A 137 -16.98 9.15 2.61
C TYR A 137 -16.06 9.59 3.74
N GLY A 138 -15.89 10.90 3.95
CA GLY A 138 -15.15 11.44 5.09
C GLY A 138 -15.73 10.99 6.42
N ILE A 139 -17.06 11.03 6.58
CA ILE A 139 -17.75 10.58 7.80
C ILE A 139 -17.58 9.07 7.99
N VAL A 140 -17.87 8.27 6.96
CA VAL A 140 -17.79 6.80 7.04
C VAL A 140 -16.36 6.35 7.35
N PHE A 141 -15.36 6.91 6.67
CA PHE A 141 -13.96 6.55 6.88
C PHE A 141 -13.46 6.97 8.28
N SER A 142 -13.86 8.15 8.76
CA SER A 142 -13.52 8.63 10.11
C SER A 142 -14.14 7.75 11.20
N MET A 143 -15.42 7.39 11.07
CA MET A 143 -16.08 6.46 11.99
C MET A 143 -15.43 5.07 11.97
N GLY A 144 -15.07 4.57 10.78
CA GLY A 144 -14.38 3.29 10.62
C GLY A 144 -13.03 3.27 11.33
N ILE A 145 -12.18 4.28 11.11
CA ILE A 145 -10.88 4.41 11.79
C ILE A 145 -11.07 4.51 13.31
N TYR A 146 -12.01 5.35 13.77
CA TYR A 146 -12.31 5.49 15.18
C TYR A 146 -12.71 4.15 15.82
N TYR A 147 -13.60 3.40 15.15
CA TYR A 147 -14.09 2.12 15.65
C TYR A 147 -12.96 1.08 15.69
N ILE A 148 -12.17 0.94 14.62
CA ILE A 148 -11.03 0.01 14.57
C ILE A 148 -10.01 0.34 15.67
N ASN A 149 -9.65 1.61 15.84
CA ASN A 149 -8.72 2.01 16.89
C ASN A 149 -9.28 1.74 18.29
N ARG A 150 -10.58 1.95 18.49
CA ARG A 150 -11.26 1.61 19.74
C ARG A 150 -11.24 0.11 20.02
N LEU A 151 -11.45 -0.73 19.01
CA LEU A 151 -11.36 -2.18 19.13
C LEU A 151 -9.94 -2.64 19.47
N ILE A 152 -8.94 -2.10 18.79
CA ILE A 152 -7.52 -2.41 19.05
C ILE A 152 -7.13 -2.00 20.48
N ALA A 153 -7.58 -0.83 20.95
CA ALA A 153 -7.29 -0.35 22.29
C ALA A 153 -7.98 -1.15 23.40
N GLN A 154 -9.16 -1.72 23.13
CA GLN A 154 -9.88 -2.58 24.09
C GLN A 154 -9.20 -3.95 24.29
N GLY A 155 -8.38 -4.39 23.34
CA GLY A 155 -7.74 -5.71 23.35
C GLY A 155 -8.75 -6.87 23.21
N PRO A 156 -8.28 -8.11 22.99
CA PRO A 156 -9.17 -9.27 22.97
C PRO A 156 -9.78 -9.49 24.37
N GLN A 157 -11.08 -9.30 24.51
CA GLN A 157 -11.78 -9.56 25.77
C GLN A 157 -12.32 -10.99 25.82
N GLY A 158 -12.07 -11.67 26.95
CA GLY A 158 -12.84 -12.78 27.52
C GLY A 158 -13.09 -14.00 26.62
N ARG A 159 -14.02 -13.89 25.67
CA ARG A 159 -14.49 -15.01 24.84
C ARG A 159 -13.61 -15.33 23.63
N ALA A 160 -13.02 -14.32 22.98
CA ALA A 160 -12.13 -14.55 21.84
C ALA A 160 -10.81 -15.23 22.27
N LEU A 161 -10.42 -15.10 23.54
CA LEU A 161 -9.29 -15.83 24.13
C LEU A 161 -9.69 -17.28 24.45
N GLU A 162 -10.90 -17.52 24.96
CA GLU A 162 -11.44 -18.88 25.17
C GLU A 162 -11.51 -19.67 23.85
N ASP A 163 -12.07 -19.10 22.79
CA ASP A 163 -12.20 -19.78 21.48
C ASP A 163 -10.83 -20.07 20.82
N LEU A 164 -9.85 -19.16 20.98
CA LEU A 164 -8.48 -19.37 20.49
C LEU A 164 -7.72 -20.43 21.33
N VAL A 165 -8.03 -20.53 22.61
CA VAL A 165 -7.46 -21.54 23.53
C VAL A 165 -8.09 -22.91 23.28
N GLU A 166 -9.38 -22.96 22.96
CA GLU A 166 -10.14 -24.19 22.70
C GLU A 166 -9.86 -24.77 21.30
N GLY A 167 -9.52 -23.93 20.32
CA GLY A 167 -9.14 -24.34 18.96
C GLY A 167 -7.67 -24.70 18.72
N LEU A 168 -6.78 -24.49 19.70
CA LEU A 168 -5.36 -24.87 19.62
C LEU A 168 -5.14 -26.16 20.42
N PRO A 169 -4.69 -27.28 19.81
CA PRO A 169 -4.34 -28.46 20.58
C PRO A 169 -3.25 -28.11 21.59
N SER A 170 -3.66 -28.13 22.85
CA SER A 170 -2.90 -28.12 24.10
C SER A 170 -1.42 -27.82 23.95
N ARG A 171 -0.99 -26.58 24.27
CA ARG A 171 0.43 -26.26 24.43
C ARG A 171 0.99 -27.09 25.60
N PRO A 172 1.88 -28.08 25.37
CA PRO A 172 2.39 -28.95 26.44
C PRO A 172 3.18 -28.16 27.51
N ILE A 173 3.72 -26.99 27.15
CA ILE A 173 4.49 -26.12 28.05
C ILE A 173 3.58 -25.36 29.05
N ALA A 174 2.35 -25.02 28.67
CA ALA A 174 1.41 -24.36 29.58
C ALA A 174 0.87 -25.32 30.64
N ALA A 175 0.57 -26.57 30.25
CA ALA A 175 0.20 -27.63 31.19
C ALA A 175 1.34 -27.99 32.15
N ALA A 176 2.60 -27.97 31.68
CA ALA A 176 3.76 -28.17 32.54
C ALA A 176 3.94 -27.05 33.58
N GLY A 177 3.67 -25.79 33.22
CA GLY A 177 3.70 -24.66 34.15
C GLY A 177 2.63 -24.74 35.24
N ALA A 178 1.40 -25.10 34.85
CA ALA A 178 0.28 -25.26 35.80
C ALA A 178 0.48 -26.47 36.73
N ALA A 179 0.99 -27.60 36.22
CA ALA A 179 1.32 -28.77 37.03
C ALA A 179 2.49 -28.50 38.01
N ALA A 180 3.49 -27.72 37.59
CA ALA A 180 4.59 -27.31 38.47
C ALA A 180 4.13 -26.35 39.57
N SER A 181 3.19 -25.45 39.29
CA SER A 181 2.63 -24.56 40.33
C SER A 181 1.72 -25.30 41.32
N ASP A 182 0.93 -26.28 40.85
CA ASP A 182 0.05 -27.08 41.73
C ASP A 182 0.86 -28.06 42.61
N ALA A 183 1.99 -28.56 42.11
CA ALA A 183 2.92 -29.38 42.92
C ALA A 183 3.64 -28.57 44.02
N MET A 184 3.89 -27.27 43.78
CA MET A 184 4.48 -26.38 44.78
C MET A 184 3.48 -25.90 45.82
N SER A 185 2.20 -25.71 45.47
CA SER A 185 1.17 -25.28 46.41
C SER A 185 0.76 -26.38 47.40
N ARG A 186 0.81 -27.66 47.00
CA ARG A 186 0.50 -28.81 47.88
C ARG A 186 1.62 -29.21 48.84
N ARG A 187 2.78 -28.55 48.79
CA ARG A 187 3.93 -28.80 49.68
C ARG A 187 3.98 -27.87 50.90
N HIS A 188 3.01 -26.98 51.05
CA HIS A 188 2.76 -26.20 52.26
C HIS A 188 1.48 -26.68 52.95
#